data_AF-A0A0B8QK11-F1
#
_entry.id   AF-A0A0B8QK11-F1
#
_cell.length_a   1.000
_cell.length_b   1.000
_cell.length_c   1.000
_cell.angle_alpha   90.00
_cell.angle_beta   90.00
_cell.angle_gamma   90.00
#
_symmetry.space_group_name_H-M   'P 1'
#
loop_
_entity.id
_entity.type
_entity.pdbx_description
1 polymer ?
#
loop_
_entity_poly.entity_id
_entity_poly.type
_entity_poly.pdbx_seq_one_letter_code
_entity_poly.pdbx_strand_id
1 'polypeptide(L)'
;MLSDKRPFDLKYYIRRRLGKVLVPFVIWSLFYAYFSGWTAHGFDGEHATEVLTQSLDKATYYHLGFFYYFIPLYFVIPFLQVFVRRYDDRALYALTALWLLTTCLFLFRIDGIWSGQMWLYSGLLPLGYILYQKVPLNRTSVSIFVLLGLIAFGATIYQVVHMSMEAGKYTFGRWLSYKTINTVAAASMVFMVCRYYGENLSAGADKVVSFISKHSLGIYILHPIFLWPMKEFGWYQGHPAW
;
A
#
# COMPACT_ATOMS: atom_id res chain seq x y z
N MET A 1 -7.25 -0.63 14.19
CA MET A 1 -6.10 -0.40 15.09
C MET A 1 -6.23 0.92 15.84
N LEU A 2 -6.50 2.03 15.17
CA LEU A 2 -6.77 3.32 15.83
C LEU A 2 -8.09 3.35 16.62
N SER A 3 -9.09 2.58 16.17
CA SER A 3 -10.39 2.42 16.83
C SER A 3 -10.38 1.49 18.06
N ASP A 4 -9.27 0.81 18.35
CA ASP A 4 -9.19 -0.06 19.53
C ASP A 4 -9.23 0.81 20.80
N LYS A 5 -10.12 0.52 21.74
CA LYS A 5 -10.34 1.29 22.98
C LYS A 5 -9.57 0.72 24.19
N ARG A 6 -8.97 -0.46 24.09
CA ARG A 6 -8.23 -1.09 25.21
C ARG A 6 -6.98 -0.30 25.58
N PRO A 7 -6.52 -0.33 26.84
CA PRO A 7 -5.23 0.24 27.23
C PRO A 7 -4.10 -0.28 26.33
N PHE A 8 -3.13 0.56 26.02
CA PHE A 8 -1.99 0.16 25.21
C PHE A 8 -1.08 -0.77 26.03
N ASP A 9 -0.85 -1.98 25.52
CA ASP A 9 0.11 -2.94 26.05
C ASP A 9 1.18 -3.19 24.99
N LEU A 10 2.42 -2.79 25.28
CA LEU A 10 3.55 -2.89 24.37
C LEU A 10 3.90 -4.35 24.03
N LYS A 11 3.91 -5.23 25.03
CA LYS A 11 4.25 -6.64 24.85
C LYS A 11 3.21 -7.33 23.97
N TYR A 12 1.93 -7.05 24.24
CA TYR A 12 0.84 -7.52 23.41
C TYR A 12 0.93 -6.97 21.99
N TYR A 13 1.19 -5.66 21.83
CA TYR A 13 1.29 -5.00 20.53
C TYR A 13 2.40 -5.60 19.66
N ILE A 14 3.61 -5.73 20.21
CA ILE A 14 4.76 -6.31 19.50
C ILE A 14 4.45 -7.75 19.11
N ARG A 15 4.01 -8.59 20.06
CA ARG A 15 3.82 -10.02 19.80
C ARG A 15 2.66 -10.31 18.84
N ARG A 16 1.54 -9.58 18.96
CA ARG A 16 0.29 -9.92 18.23
C ARG A 16 0.02 -9.07 17.00
N ARG A 17 0.67 -7.91 16.84
CA ARG A 17 0.50 -7.03 15.68
C ARG A 17 1.77 -6.97 14.84
N LEU A 18 2.86 -6.44 15.40
CA LEU A 18 4.12 -6.29 14.66
C LEU A 18 4.70 -7.67 14.27
N GLY A 19 4.75 -8.62 15.20
CA GLY A 19 5.31 -9.95 14.96
C GLY A 19 4.57 -10.75 13.86
N LYS A 20 3.26 -10.54 13.69
CA LYS A 20 2.49 -11.18 12.60
C LYS A 20 2.88 -10.70 11.20
N VAL A 21 3.55 -9.55 11.10
CA VAL A 21 4.01 -8.97 9.84
C VAL A 21 5.51 -9.16 9.70
N LEU A 22 6.26 -8.84 10.75
CA LEU A 22 7.72 -8.88 10.76
C LEU A 22 8.26 -10.31 10.60
N VAL A 23 7.65 -11.31 11.26
CA VAL A 23 8.14 -12.70 11.17
C VAL A 23 7.95 -13.25 9.75
N PRO A 24 6.76 -13.18 9.12
CA PRO A 24 6.64 -13.56 7.71
C PRO A 24 7.57 -12.76 6.81
N PHE A 25 7.69 -11.45 6.99
CA PHE A 25 8.58 -10.62 6.19
C PHE A 25 10.03 -11.13 6.22
N VAL A 26 10.60 -11.38 7.41
CA VAL A 26 11.98 -11.89 7.53
C VAL A 26 12.13 -13.26 6.88
N ILE A 27 11.21 -14.20 7.14
CA ILE A 27 11.26 -15.55 6.56
C ILE A 27 11.24 -15.47 5.03
N TRP A 28 10.32 -14.66 4.48
CA TRP A 28 10.18 -14.52 3.04
C TRP A 28 11.31 -13.71 2.42
N SER A 29 11.87 -12.73 3.11
CA SER A 29 13.05 -12.00 2.64
C SER A 29 14.24 -12.93 2.48
N LEU A 30 14.48 -13.83 3.45
CA LEU A 30 15.53 -14.86 3.37
C LEU A 30 15.27 -15.84 2.23
N PHE A 31 14.03 -16.32 2.12
CA PHE A 31 13.63 -17.18 1.00
C PHE A 31 13.88 -16.50 -0.35
N TYR A 32 13.50 -15.24 -0.50
CA TYR A 32 13.64 -14.52 -1.76
C TYR A 32 15.09 -14.12 -2.09
N ALA A 33 15.93 -13.89 -1.09
CA ALA A 33 17.36 -13.73 -1.31
C ALA A 33 18.01 -15.03 -1.79
N TYR A 34 17.58 -16.18 -1.26
CA TYR A 34 18.01 -17.46 -1.81
C TYR A 34 17.43 -17.69 -3.22
N PHE A 35 16.15 -17.39 -3.41
CA PHE A 35 15.46 -17.57 -4.68
C PHE A 35 16.04 -16.71 -5.81
N SER A 36 16.55 -15.51 -5.51
CA SER A 36 17.15 -14.64 -6.52
C SER A 36 18.39 -15.24 -7.17
N GLY A 37 19.11 -16.14 -6.49
CA GLY A 37 20.25 -16.85 -7.08
C GLY A 37 19.86 -17.87 -8.15
N TRP A 38 18.59 -18.26 -8.27
CA TRP A 38 18.16 -19.21 -9.30
C TRP A 38 17.91 -18.52 -10.63
N THR A 39 18.55 -19.06 -11.67
CA THR A 39 18.38 -18.68 -13.09
C THR A 39 18.08 -19.92 -13.94
N ALA A 40 17.74 -19.75 -15.22
CA ALA A 40 17.62 -20.85 -16.18
C ALA A 40 18.91 -21.67 -16.33
N HIS A 41 20.07 -21.08 -15.98
CA HIS A 41 21.39 -21.67 -16.16
C HIS A 41 21.96 -22.30 -14.87
N GLY A 42 21.22 -22.24 -13.77
CA GLY A 42 21.62 -22.79 -12.47
C GLY A 42 21.59 -21.77 -11.35
N PHE A 43 22.24 -22.11 -10.23
CA PHE A 43 22.26 -21.31 -9.02
C PHE A 43 23.54 -20.47 -8.90
N ASP A 44 23.37 -19.17 -8.73
CA ASP A 44 24.41 -18.18 -8.42
C ASP A 44 24.33 -17.79 -6.93
N GLY A 45 25.24 -18.37 -6.14
CA GLY A 45 25.33 -18.10 -4.71
C GLY A 45 25.92 -16.73 -4.36
N GLU A 46 26.74 -16.15 -5.24
CA GLU A 46 27.31 -14.81 -5.04
C GLU A 46 26.20 -13.77 -5.17
N HIS A 47 25.37 -13.88 -6.20
CA HIS A 47 24.21 -13.01 -6.37
C HIS A 47 23.20 -13.12 -5.22
N ALA A 48 22.89 -14.34 -4.77
CA ALA A 48 22.01 -14.55 -3.61
C ALA A 48 22.56 -13.87 -2.34
N THR A 49 23.89 -13.94 -2.13
CA THR A 49 24.57 -13.30 -1.00
C THR A 49 24.55 -11.78 -1.14
N GLU A 50 24.78 -11.24 -2.33
CA GLU A 50 24.68 -9.81 -2.60
C GLU A 50 23.27 -9.28 -2.29
N VAL A 51 22.23 -9.96 -2.77
CA VAL A 51 20.82 -9.58 -2.51
C VAL A 51 20.52 -9.62 -1.01
N LEU A 52 21.03 -10.62 -0.28
CA LEU A 52 20.85 -10.71 1.17
C LEU A 52 21.59 -9.59 1.92
N THR A 53 22.83 -9.29 1.56
CA THR A 53 23.62 -8.24 2.24
C THR A 53 23.05 -6.84 2.01
N GLN A 54 22.48 -6.61 0.82
CA GLN A 54 21.79 -5.36 0.49
C GLN A 54 20.37 -5.28 1.07
N SER A 55 19.88 -6.32 1.76
CA SER A 55 18.48 -6.42 2.16
C SER A 55 18.03 -5.37 3.18
N LEU A 56 18.95 -4.66 3.84
CA LEU A 56 18.57 -3.59 4.77
C LEU A 56 18.05 -2.35 4.03
N ASP A 57 18.58 -2.06 2.84
CA ASP A 57 18.25 -0.87 2.05
C ASP A 57 17.39 -1.20 0.83
N LYS A 58 17.51 -2.41 0.29
CA LYS A 58 16.78 -2.86 -0.91
C LYS A 58 15.99 -4.12 -0.60
N ALA A 59 14.77 -4.20 -1.13
CA ALA A 59 13.97 -5.41 -0.99
C ALA A 59 14.61 -6.57 -1.74
N THR A 60 14.64 -7.76 -1.12
CA THR A 60 15.16 -8.98 -1.75
C THR A 60 14.31 -9.46 -2.93
N TYR A 61 13.08 -8.94 -3.06
CA TYR A 61 12.27 -9.06 -4.26
C TYR A 61 11.32 -7.86 -4.38
N TYR A 62 10.88 -7.54 -5.61
CA TYR A 62 10.19 -6.27 -5.90
C TYR A 62 8.95 -6.01 -5.03
N HIS A 63 8.12 -7.02 -4.78
CA HIS A 63 6.89 -6.87 -4.01
C HIS A 63 7.19 -6.69 -2.51
N LEU A 64 8.25 -7.30 -1.98
CA LEU A 64 8.63 -7.16 -0.57
C LEU A 64 8.99 -5.71 -0.19
N GLY A 65 9.28 -4.84 -1.16
CA GLY A 65 9.50 -3.41 -0.94
C GLY A 65 8.35 -2.71 -0.21
N PHE A 66 7.11 -3.20 -0.34
CA PHE A 66 5.98 -2.67 0.41
C PHE A 66 6.19 -2.73 1.94
N PHE A 67 6.83 -3.79 2.45
CA PHE A 67 7.05 -3.98 3.89
C PHE A 67 8.00 -2.94 4.49
N TYR A 68 8.92 -2.37 3.70
CA TYR A 68 9.85 -1.34 4.14
C TYR A 68 9.14 -0.04 4.50
N TYR A 69 7.98 0.23 3.91
CA TYR A 69 7.15 1.37 4.28
C TYR A 69 6.05 0.98 5.26
N PHE A 70 5.52 -0.25 5.16
CA PHE A 70 4.43 -0.72 6.01
C PHE A 70 4.85 -1.01 7.47
N ILE A 71 6.01 -1.65 7.68
CA ILE A 71 6.49 -1.99 9.02
C ILE A 71 6.76 -0.73 9.86
N PRO A 72 7.45 0.31 9.35
CA PRO A 72 7.63 1.55 10.09
C PRO A 72 6.32 2.19 10.58
N LEU A 73 5.22 2.06 9.82
CA LEU A 73 3.91 2.58 10.24
C LEU A 73 3.42 1.98 11.56
N TYR A 74 3.84 0.75 11.91
CA TYR A 74 3.51 0.16 13.20
C TYR A 74 4.10 0.93 14.38
N PHE A 75 5.16 1.73 14.18
CA PHE A 75 5.67 2.61 15.22
C PHE A 75 4.84 3.89 15.34
N VAL A 76 4.19 4.37 14.27
CA VAL A 76 3.35 5.57 14.31
C VAL A 76 1.96 5.30 14.89
N ILE A 77 1.42 4.09 14.71
CA ILE A 77 0.07 3.72 15.15
C ILE A 77 -0.17 4.00 16.65
N PRO A 78 0.71 3.63 17.61
CA PRO A 78 0.50 3.94 19.03
C PRO A 78 0.35 5.44 19.30
N PHE A 79 1.17 6.29 18.65
CA PHE A 79 1.09 7.74 18.83
C PHE A 79 -0.22 8.31 18.28
N LEU A 80 -0.63 7.87 17.09
CA LEU A 80 -1.93 8.25 16.52
C LEU A 80 -3.10 7.73 17.35
N GLN A 81 -2.98 6.55 17.97
CA GLN A 81 -4.00 6.01 18.86
C GLN A 81 -4.15 6.87 20.12
N VAL A 82 -3.04 7.35 20.71
CA VAL A 82 -3.07 8.32 21.81
C VAL A 82 -3.67 9.64 21.34
N PHE A 83 -3.28 10.13 20.17
CA PHE A 83 -3.76 11.39 19.60
C PHE A 83 -5.29 11.39 19.45
N VAL A 84 -5.85 10.38 18.78
CA VAL A 84 -7.29 10.25 18.53
C VAL A 84 -8.11 10.10 19.82
N ARG A 85 -7.50 9.62 20.91
CA ARG A 85 -8.18 9.50 22.21
C ARG A 85 -8.14 10.77 23.04
N ARG A 86 -7.08 11.57 22.91
CA ARG A 86 -6.85 12.76 23.73
C ARG A 86 -7.41 14.03 23.09
N TYR A 87 -7.37 14.11 21.78
CA TYR A 87 -7.79 15.30 21.03
C TYR A 87 -9.16 15.08 20.39
N ASP A 88 -9.81 16.19 20.06
CA ASP A 88 -11.12 16.21 19.44
C ASP A 88 -11.05 15.95 17.92
N ASP A 89 -12.22 15.81 17.31
CA ASP A 89 -12.34 15.57 15.88
C ASP A 89 -11.76 16.71 15.04
N ARG A 90 -11.77 17.95 15.54
CA ARG A 90 -11.19 19.11 14.85
C ARG A 90 -9.69 18.96 14.69
N ALA A 91 -8.98 18.56 15.75
CA ALA A 91 -7.55 18.30 15.67
C ALA A 91 -7.21 17.18 14.68
N LEU A 92 -8.03 16.12 14.66
CA LEU A 92 -7.89 15.02 13.70
C LEU A 92 -8.09 15.46 12.25
N TYR A 93 -9.10 16.30 12.00
CA TYR A 93 -9.34 16.88 10.67
C TYR A 93 -8.22 17.84 10.27
N ALA A 94 -7.73 18.67 11.18
CA ALA A 94 -6.60 19.57 10.91
C ALA A 94 -5.32 18.81 10.55
N LEU A 95 -4.99 17.75 11.30
CA LEU A 95 -3.85 16.87 11.02
C LEU A 95 -3.98 16.23 9.62
N THR A 96 -5.17 15.70 9.31
CA THR A 96 -5.42 15.04 8.03
C THR A 96 -5.41 16.04 6.88
N ALA A 97 -5.96 17.24 7.07
CA ALA A 97 -5.95 18.30 6.07
C ALA A 97 -4.53 18.81 5.77
N LEU A 98 -3.71 18.99 6.81
CA LEU A 98 -2.29 19.33 6.65
C LEU A 98 -1.57 18.25 5.86
N TRP A 99 -1.81 16.97 6.18
CA TRP A 99 -1.25 15.87 5.41
C TRP A 99 -1.73 15.87 3.96
N LEU A 100 -3.03 16.02 3.69
CA LEU A 100 -3.57 16.12 2.32
C LEU A 100 -2.91 17.25 1.53
N LEU A 101 -2.74 18.43 2.14
CA LEU A 101 -2.00 19.54 1.54
C LEU A 101 -0.58 19.12 1.17
N THR A 102 0.15 18.47 2.07
CA THR A 102 1.52 18.03 1.78
C THR A 102 1.60 16.95 0.70
N THR A 103 0.61 16.05 0.59
CA THR A 103 0.53 15.09 -0.53
C THR A 103 0.22 15.76 -1.87
N CYS A 104 -0.50 16.89 -1.83
CA CYS A 104 -0.75 17.72 -3.00
C CYS A 104 0.53 18.47 -3.42
N LEU A 105 1.21 19.12 -2.48
CA LEU A 105 2.53 19.72 -2.72
C LEU A 105 3.51 18.70 -3.30
N PHE A 106 3.54 17.49 -2.73
CA PHE A 106 4.38 16.41 -3.23
C PHE A 106 4.04 16.04 -4.68
N LEU A 107 2.77 15.97 -5.08
CA LEU A 107 2.38 15.72 -6.47
C LEU A 107 2.95 16.76 -7.43
N PHE A 108 2.86 18.05 -7.06
CA PHE A 108 3.33 19.18 -7.85
C PHE A 108 4.83 19.48 -7.70
N ARG A 109 5.61 18.53 -7.16
CA ARG A 109 7.08 18.65 -6.99
C ARG A 109 7.52 19.79 -6.07
N ILE A 110 6.66 20.23 -5.15
CA ILE A 110 7.02 21.17 -4.09
C ILE A 110 7.49 20.36 -2.87
N ASP A 111 8.81 20.15 -2.82
CA ASP A 111 9.45 19.34 -1.79
C ASP A 111 9.84 20.15 -0.55
N GLY A 112 9.79 19.47 0.60
CA GLY A 112 10.23 20.02 1.88
C GLY A 112 10.38 18.90 2.91
N ILE A 113 10.40 19.26 4.19
CA ILE A 113 10.46 18.27 5.29
C ILE A 113 9.29 17.26 5.24
N TRP A 114 8.16 17.66 4.65
CA TRP A 114 6.98 16.83 4.45
C TRP A 114 7.12 15.81 3.31
N SER A 115 8.17 15.87 2.49
CA SER A 115 8.39 14.87 1.42
C SER A 115 8.90 13.52 1.94
N GLY A 116 9.18 13.43 3.25
CA GLY A 116 9.60 12.19 3.91
C GLY A 116 8.55 11.08 3.76
N GLN A 117 9.00 9.89 3.35
CA GLN A 117 8.12 8.74 3.12
C GLN A 117 7.29 8.39 4.37
N MET A 118 7.92 8.45 5.55
CA MET A 118 7.25 8.16 6.82
C MET A 118 6.02 9.05 7.02
N TRP A 119 6.16 10.36 6.81
CA TRP A 119 5.07 11.31 6.89
C TRP A 119 4.00 11.03 5.83
N LEU A 120 4.40 10.92 4.56
CA LEU A 120 3.47 10.75 3.43
C LEU A 120 2.65 9.46 3.53
N TYR A 121 3.22 8.36 4.02
CA TYR A 121 2.46 7.12 4.28
C TYR A 121 1.65 7.17 5.58
N SER A 122 2.13 7.87 6.61
CA SER A 122 1.45 7.89 7.91
C SER A 122 0.05 8.50 7.87
N GLY A 123 -0.18 9.52 7.04
CA GLY A 123 -1.48 10.19 6.97
C GLY A 123 -2.60 9.37 6.33
N LEU A 124 -2.28 8.24 5.69
CA LEU A 124 -3.29 7.25 5.30
C LEU A 124 -4.00 6.64 6.53
N LEU A 125 -3.33 6.58 7.69
CA LEU A 125 -3.89 6.05 8.93
C LEU A 125 -5.03 6.93 9.51
N PRO A 126 -4.84 8.23 9.77
CA PRO A 126 -5.92 9.09 10.24
C PRO A 126 -7.01 9.26 9.16
N LEU A 127 -6.66 9.33 7.87
CA LEU A 127 -7.65 9.35 6.79
C LEU A 127 -8.54 8.11 6.84
N GLY A 128 -7.95 6.90 6.87
CA GLY A 128 -8.72 5.66 6.95
C GLY A 128 -9.60 5.58 8.20
N TYR A 129 -9.13 6.13 9.32
CA TYR A 129 -9.95 6.24 10.54
C TYR A 129 -11.15 7.18 10.34
N ILE A 130 -10.96 8.35 9.73
CA ILE A 130 -12.04 9.30 9.41
C ILE A 130 -13.05 8.66 8.46
N LEU A 131 -12.60 8.06 7.36
CA LEU A 131 -13.46 7.40 6.37
C LEU A 131 -14.28 6.27 6.99
N TYR A 132 -13.72 5.56 7.98
CA TYR A 132 -14.39 4.45 8.66
C TYR A 132 -15.35 4.89 9.78
N GLN A 133 -14.94 5.82 10.64
CA GLN A 133 -15.68 6.16 11.87
C GLN A 133 -16.51 7.43 11.77
N LYS A 134 -16.17 8.36 10.89
CA LYS A 134 -16.73 9.72 10.88
C LYS A 134 -17.53 10.03 9.62
N VAL A 135 -17.15 9.47 8.47
CA VAL A 135 -17.91 9.61 7.23
C VAL A 135 -19.15 8.70 7.28
N PRO A 136 -20.37 9.25 7.06
CA PRO A 136 -21.58 8.45 7.05
C PRO A 136 -21.61 7.52 5.83
N LEU A 137 -22.04 6.27 6.05
CA LEU A 137 -22.13 5.27 4.99
C LEU A 137 -23.47 5.38 4.25
N ASN A 138 -23.64 6.44 3.46
CA ASN A 138 -24.81 6.68 2.65
C ASN A 138 -24.45 6.91 1.17
N ARG A 139 -25.45 6.81 0.28
CA ARG A 139 -25.26 6.97 -1.17
C ARG A 139 -24.59 8.30 -1.52
N THR A 140 -24.98 9.39 -0.87
CA THR A 140 -24.41 10.73 -1.13
C THR A 140 -22.91 10.75 -0.88
N SER A 141 -22.46 10.28 0.28
CA SER A 141 -21.04 10.27 0.64
C SER A 141 -20.25 9.38 -0.30
N VAL A 142 -20.76 8.18 -0.60
CA VAL A 142 -20.12 7.27 -1.55
C VAL A 142 -20.02 7.90 -2.95
N SER A 143 -21.09 8.54 -3.45
CA SER A 143 -21.09 9.22 -4.75
C SER A 143 -20.07 10.36 -4.80
N ILE A 144 -19.89 11.13 -3.72
CA ILE A 144 -18.87 12.18 -3.63
C ILE A 144 -17.48 11.56 -3.77
N PHE A 145 -17.17 10.50 -3.00
CA PHE A 145 -15.86 9.85 -3.08
C PHE A 145 -15.64 9.16 -4.44
N VAL A 146 -16.68 8.57 -5.04
CA VAL A 146 -16.62 8.03 -6.41
C VAL A 146 -16.29 9.12 -7.41
N LEU A 147 -16.97 10.27 -7.36
CA LEU A 147 -16.69 11.38 -8.27
C LEU A 147 -15.24 11.87 -8.10
N LEU A 148 -14.79 12.10 -6.86
CA LEU A 148 -13.41 12.52 -6.59
C LEU A 148 -12.38 11.50 -7.07
N GLY A 149 -12.63 10.20 -6.85
CA GLY A 149 -11.74 9.13 -7.30
C GLY A 149 -11.69 9.00 -8.82
N LEU A 150 -12.83 9.12 -9.51
CA LEU A 150 -12.89 9.10 -10.97
C LEU A 150 -12.20 10.31 -11.60
N ILE A 151 -12.38 11.51 -11.03
CA ILE A 151 -11.66 12.71 -11.46
C ILE A 151 -10.15 12.51 -11.27
N ALA A 152 -9.72 12.01 -10.10
CA ALA A 152 -8.31 11.75 -9.84
C ALA A 152 -7.73 10.69 -10.78
N PHE A 153 -8.49 9.64 -11.08
CA PHE A 153 -8.09 8.59 -12.01
C PHE A 153 -7.96 9.14 -13.44
N GLY A 154 -8.94 9.91 -13.92
CA GLY A 154 -8.88 10.59 -15.21
C GLY A 154 -7.70 11.55 -15.33
N ALA A 155 -7.47 12.38 -14.30
CA ALA A 155 -6.31 13.27 -14.24
C ALA A 155 -4.98 12.51 -14.28
N THR A 156 -4.91 11.37 -13.59
CA THR A 156 -3.70 10.51 -13.60
C THR A 156 -3.43 9.96 -15.00
N ILE A 157 -4.45 9.41 -15.67
CA ILE A 157 -4.32 8.89 -17.03
C ILE A 157 -3.88 10.00 -17.97
N TYR A 158 -4.58 11.14 -17.95
CA TYR A 158 -4.29 12.28 -18.80
C TYR A 158 -2.82 12.72 -18.65
N GLN A 159 -2.37 12.91 -17.41
CA GLN A 159 -1.02 13.41 -17.14
C GLN A 159 0.06 12.41 -17.50
N VAL A 160 -0.14 11.12 -17.23
CA VAL A 160 0.83 10.08 -17.63
C VAL A 160 0.94 9.98 -19.15
N VAL A 161 -0.19 10.03 -19.87
CA VAL A 161 -0.21 9.99 -21.34
C VAL A 161 0.46 11.25 -21.91
N HIS A 162 0.06 12.43 -21.46
CA HIS A 162 0.61 13.69 -21.91
C HIS A 162 2.12 13.77 -21.69
N MET A 163 2.59 13.47 -20.47
CA MET A 163 4.03 13.44 -20.16
C MET A 163 4.80 12.40 -20.98
N SER A 164 4.19 11.24 -21.24
CA SER A 164 4.84 10.20 -22.05
C SER A 164 4.96 10.60 -23.52
N MET A 165 3.95 11.27 -24.06
CA MET A 165 3.95 11.78 -25.43
C MET A 165 4.99 12.89 -25.60
N GLU A 166 5.04 13.86 -24.69
CA GLU A 166 6.03 14.94 -24.73
C GLU A 166 7.47 14.41 -24.61
N ALA A 167 7.68 13.39 -23.77
CA ALA A 167 9.00 12.79 -23.58
C ALA A 167 9.40 11.79 -24.66
N GLY A 168 8.48 11.40 -25.56
CA GLY A 168 8.69 10.32 -26.55
C GLY A 168 8.94 8.94 -25.94
N LYS A 169 8.69 8.76 -24.63
CA LYS A 169 8.89 7.51 -23.89
C LYS A 169 7.98 7.47 -22.66
N TYR A 170 7.65 6.25 -22.22
CA TYR A 170 6.82 6.06 -21.04
C TYR A 170 7.37 6.79 -19.81
N THR A 171 6.63 7.80 -19.35
CA THR A 171 7.03 8.70 -18.27
C THR A 171 5.80 9.06 -17.43
N PHE A 172 5.87 8.81 -16.13
CA PHE A 172 4.72 8.97 -15.22
C PHE A 172 4.97 9.94 -14.06
N GLY A 173 6.22 10.39 -13.87
CA GLY A 173 6.58 11.33 -12.79
C GLY A 173 6.08 10.87 -11.42
N ARG A 174 5.37 11.75 -10.71
CA ARG A 174 4.74 11.45 -9.41
C ARG A 174 3.27 11.02 -9.53
N TRP A 175 2.69 10.98 -10.74
CA TRP A 175 1.26 10.71 -10.93
C TRP A 175 0.87 9.27 -10.60
N LEU A 176 1.82 8.32 -10.63
CA LEU A 176 1.62 6.93 -10.19
C LEU A 176 2.18 6.64 -8.79
N SER A 177 2.62 7.65 -8.04
CA SER A 177 3.15 7.47 -6.70
C SER A 177 2.04 7.21 -5.68
N TYR A 178 2.22 6.26 -4.77
CA TYR A 178 1.28 5.99 -3.67
C TYR A 178 1.11 7.13 -2.65
N LYS A 179 1.89 8.19 -2.80
CA LYS A 179 2.05 9.30 -1.82
C LYS A 179 1.34 10.59 -2.24
N THR A 180 0.68 10.61 -3.39
CA THR A 180 0.12 11.83 -3.98
C THR A 180 -1.38 11.91 -3.81
N ILE A 181 -1.90 13.14 -3.81
CA ILE A 181 -3.31 13.43 -3.55
C ILE A 181 -4.29 12.71 -4.52
N ASN A 182 -3.90 12.52 -5.78
CA ASN A 182 -4.69 11.77 -6.76
C ASN A 182 -4.83 10.30 -6.36
N THR A 183 -3.76 9.66 -5.92
CA THR A 183 -3.81 8.27 -5.43
C THR A 183 -4.57 8.17 -4.11
N VAL A 184 -4.46 9.17 -3.23
CA VAL A 184 -5.26 9.25 -2.01
C VAL A 184 -6.76 9.33 -2.31
N ALA A 185 -7.16 10.14 -3.28
CA ALA A 185 -8.55 10.25 -3.71
C ALA A 185 -9.07 8.93 -4.31
N ALA A 186 -8.29 8.29 -5.18
CA ALA A 186 -8.63 6.98 -5.74
C ALA A 186 -8.73 5.88 -4.66
N ALA A 187 -7.81 5.85 -3.70
CA ALA A 187 -7.86 4.92 -2.57
C ALA A 187 -9.09 5.17 -1.67
N SER A 188 -9.45 6.44 -1.45
CA SER A 188 -10.64 6.81 -0.67
C SER A 188 -11.94 6.37 -1.37
N MET A 189 -12.01 6.50 -2.69
CA MET A 189 -13.10 5.96 -3.50
C MET A 189 -13.22 4.45 -3.32
N VAL A 190 -12.14 3.71 -3.56
CA VAL A 190 -12.14 2.24 -3.44
C VAL A 190 -12.55 1.82 -2.04
N PHE A 191 -12.01 2.46 -1.00
CA PHE A 191 -12.37 2.19 0.39
C PHE A 191 -13.87 2.39 0.65
N MET A 192 -14.45 3.52 0.23
CA MET A 192 -15.86 3.83 0.47
C MET A 192 -16.80 2.91 -0.31
N VAL A 193 -16.46 2.57 -1.56
CA VAL A 193 -17.22 1.62 -2.38
C VAL A 193 -17.17 0.22 -1.75
N CYS A 194 -15.99 -0.28 -1.43
CA CYS A 194 -15.81 -1.58 -0.79
C CYS A 194 -16.53 -1.65 0.56
N ARG A 195 -16.50 -0.58 1.36
CA ARG A 195 -17.23 -0.53 2.62
C ARG A 195 -18.74 -0.56 2.41
N TYR A 196 -19.27 0.26 1.50
CA TYR A 196 -20.71 0.39 1.25
C TYR A 196 -21.35 -0.92 0.79
N TYR A 197 -20.69 -1.64 -0.11
CA TYR A 197 -21.17 -2.95 -0.58
C TYR A 197 -20.76 -4.11 0.35
N GLY A 198 -19.60 -4.00 0.99
CA GLY A 198 -19.04 -5.04 1.85
C GLY A 198 -19.86 -5.29 3.11
N GLU A 199 -20.51 -4.26 3.67
CA GLU A 199 -21.38 -4.42 4.84
C GLU A 199 -22.71 -5.14 4.54
N ASN A 200 -23.06 -5.33 3.27
CA ASN A 200 -24.33 -5.94 2.83
C ASN A 200 -24.13 -7.13 1.88
N LEU A 201 -23.02 -7.87 2.01
CA LEU A 201 -22.76 -9.06 1.20
C LEU A 201 -23.76 -10.18 1.50
N SER A 202 -24.17 -10.92 0.46
CA SER A 202 -24.91 -12.16 0.64
C SER A 202 -24.02 -13.23 1.30
N ALA A 203 -24.61 -14.22 1.97
CA ALA A 203 -23.85 -15.27 2.66
C ALA A 203 -22.89 -16.03 1.72
N GLY A 204 -23.29 -16.24 0.45
CA GLY A 204 -22.44 -16.86 -0.56
C GLY A 204 -21.25 -15.97 -0.95
N ALA A 205 -21.49 -14.68 -1.18
CA ALA A 205 -20.44 -13.72 -1.50
C ALA A 205 -19.47 -13.53 -0.32
N ASP A 206 -19.98 -13.42 0.90
CA ASP A 206 -19.17 -13.29 2.12
C ASP A 206 -18.26 -14.51 2.32
N LYS A 207 -18.74 -15.73 2.05
CA LYS A 207 -17.92 -16.94 2.12
C LYS A 207 -16.73 -16.88 1.15
N VAL A 208 -16.96 -16.44 -0.08
CA VAL A 208 -15.90 -16.32 -1.10
C VAL A 208 -14.92 -15.20 -0.73
N VAL A 209 -15.43 -14.02 -0.37
CA VAL A 209 -14.61 -12.87 0.04
C VAL A 209 -13.77 -13.21 1.27
N SER A 210 -14.35 -13.88 2.26
CA SER A 210 -13.65 -14.34 3.47
C SER A 210 -12.57 -15.38 3.15
N PHE A 211 -12.83 -16.29 2.21
CA PHE A 211 -11.83 -17.25 1.74
C PHE A 211 -10.64 -16.56 1.09
N ILE A 212 -10.89 -15.62 0.17
CA ILE A 212 -9.83 -14.85 -0.51
C ILE A 212 -9.07 -14.00 0.52
N SER A 213 -9.79 -13.29 1.40
CA SER A 213 -9.22 -12.44 2.44
C SER A 213 -8.26 -13.21 3.36
N LYS A 214 -8.66 -14.40 3.80
CA LYS A 214 -7.83 -15.28 4.64
C LYS A 214 -6.49 -15.64 3.99
N HIS A 215 -6.46 -15.81 2.67
CA HIS A 215 -5.26 -16.22 1.93
C HIS A 215 -4.55 -15.06 1.22
N SER A 216 -5.09 -13.84 1.25
CA SER A 216 -4.58 -12.71 0.47
C SER A 216 -3.12 -12.38 0.75
N LEU A 217 -2.68 -12.46 2.02
CA LEU A 217 -1.27 -12.26 2.36
C LEU A 217 -0.37 -13.36 1.77
N GLY A 218 -0.82 -14.62 1.82
CA GLY A 218 -0.08 -15.74 1.23
C GLY A 218 0.00 -15.61 -0.29
N ILE A 219 -1.10 -15.26 -0.94
CA ILE A 219 -1.14 -15.00 -2.40
C ILE A 219 -0.18 -13.86 -2.76
N TYR A 220 -0.24 -12.75 -2.01
CA TYR A 220 0.65 -11.61 -2.23
C TYR A 220 2.13 -11.99 -2.12
N ILE A 221 2.49 -12.90 -1.22
CA ILE A 221 3.88 -13.31 -1.07
C ILE A 221 4.28 -14.34 -2.13
N LEU A 222 3.41 -15.30 -2.46
CA LEU A 222 3.74 -16.41 -3.35
C LEU A 222 3.63 -16.09 -4.84
N HIS A 223 2.80 -15.12 -5.24
CA HIS A 223 2.53 -14.84 -6.66
C HIS A 223 3.77 -14.66 -7.54
N PRO A 224 4.88 -14.04 -7.10
CA PRO A 224 6.03 -13.83 -7.97
C PRO A 224 6.79 -15.11 -8.30
N ILE A 225 6.63 -16.18 -7.51
CA ILE A 225 7.21 -17.50 -7.82
C ILE A 225 6.61 -18.01 -9.14
N PHE A 226 5.32 -17.79 -9.37
CA PHE A 226 4.64 -18.19 -10.60
C PHE A 226 4.98 -17.28 -11.78
N LEU A 227 5.39 -16.03 -11.52
CA LEU A 227 5.86 -15.10 -12.55
C LEU A 227 7.33 -15.31 -12.92
N TRP A 228 8.11 -15.97 -12.06
CA TRP A 228 9.53 -16.20 -12.30
C TRP A 228 9.80 -16.98 -13.59
N PRO A 229 9.16 -18.13 -13.88
CA PRO A 229 9.35 -18.84 -15.15
C PRO A 229 8.98 -17.99 -16.35
N MET A 230 7.92 -17.16 -16.24
CA MET A 230 7.50 -16.30 -17.34
C MET A 230 8.58 -15.29 -17.70
N LYS A 231 9.27 -14.74 -16.71
CA LYS A 231 10.36 -13.79 -16.91
C LYS A 231 11.63 -14.48 -17.39
N GLU A 232 12.01 -15.57 -16.73
CA GLU A 232 13.27 -16.26 -16.96
C GLU A 232 13.32 -16.97 -18.32
N PHE A 233 12.20 -17.58 -18.74
CA PHE A 233 12.09 -18.25 -20.03
C PHE A 233 11.47 -17.37 -21.13
N GLY A 234 11.24 -16.08 -20.87
CA GLY A 234 10.72 -15.16 -21.87
C GLY A 234 9.27 -15.41 -22.31
N TRP A 235 8.48 -16.19 -21.56
CA TRP A 235 7.10 -16.56 -21.95
C TRP A 235 6.12 -15.38 -22.01
N TYR A 236 6.53 -14.19 -21.56
CA TYR A 236 5.75 -12.95 -21.70
C TYR A 236 5.61 -12.48 -23.17
N GLN A 237 6.42 -13.00 -24.10
CA GLN A 237 6.35 -12.62 -25.52
C GLN A 237 5.23 -13.32 -26.30
N GLY A 238 4.58 -14.32 -25.71
CA GLY A 238 3.79 -15.24 -26.50
C GLY A 238 4.68 -16.34 -27.12
N HIS A 239 4.42 -17.62 -26.86
CA HIS A 239 4.76 -18.70 -27.81
C HIS A 239 4.27 -18.37 -29.24
N PRO A 240 4.98 -18.69 -30.33
CA PRO A 240 4.48 -18.45 -31.69
C PRO A 240 3.35 -19.40 -32.15
N ALA A 241 2.76 -20.20 -31.25
CA ALA A 241 1.75 -21.23 -31.59
C ALA A 241 0.38 -21.04 -30.88
N TRP A 242 0.18 -19.91 -30.22
CA TRP A 242 -1.11 -19.43 -29.67
C TRP A 242 -1.45 -18.07 -30.28
#